data_AF-A0A955EYP6-F1
#
_entry.id   AF-A0A955EYP6-F1
#
_cell.length_a   1.000
_cell.length_b   1.000
_cell.length_c   1.000
_cell.angle_alpha   90.00
_cell.angle_beta   90.00
_cell.angle_gamma   90.00
#
_symmetry.space_group_name_H-M   'P 1'
#
loop_
_entity.id
_entity.type
_entity.pdbx_description
1 polymer ?
#
loop_
_entity_poly.entity_id
_entity_poly.type
_entity_poly.pdbx_seq_one_letter_code
_entity_poly.pdbx_strand_id
1 'polypeptide(L)'
;MKLASYQSTEGNSEDTEPSLRAVLDLLPGHVEARVNLAQMLRQRGERDGARAQLKTLLDGETDEPRAYLGLAFCDLDEGKMQEAVVLLQRAAGRAGRDSGLRAAVASTLIQIGRVDEARKALEGAARSFPDDPMILNEVAWSLVDPVGSKAIHDAARALPLARRAVEITRRKDLAILDTLAVALFAHGELEEAVKVQTEIVSKLKEGGHSSGGIPLSEAEAALVRYREALDGAGR
;
A
#
# COMPACT_ATOMS: atom_id res chain seq x y z
N MET A 1 8.43 5.20 2.04
CA MET A 1 9.53 4.41 2.64
C MET A 1 9.15 3.53 3.84
N LYS A 2 7.98 3.65 4.51
CA LYS A 2 7.69 2.85 5.72
C LYS A 2 6.88 1.55 5.56
N LEU A 3 6.17 1.34 4.44
CA LEU A 3 5.60 0.02 4.09
C LEU A 3 6.62 -0.87 3.36
N ALA A 4 7.38 -0.27 2.44
CA ALA A 4 8.49 -0.94 1.78
C ALA A 4 9.55 -1.43 2.79
N SER A 5 9.82 -0.69 3.87
CA SER A 5 10.73 -1.17 4.94
C SER A 5 10.14 -2.30 5.79
N TYR A 6 8.84 -2.58 5.70
CA TYR A 6 8.21 -3.74 6.36
C TYR A 6 8.31 -5.00 5.50
N GLN A 7 8.53 -4.84 4.19
CA GLN A 7 8.70 -5.93 3.22
C GLN A 7 10.18 -6.16 2.86
N SER A 8 11.03 -5.13 2.95
CA SER A 8 12.46 -5.17 2.56
C SER A 8 13.43 -5.43 3.71
N THR A 9 13.09 -6.35 4.61
CA THR A 9 14.13 -7.24 5.16
C THR A 9 14.05 -8.58 4.42
N GLU A 10 14.21 -8.51 3.09
CA GLU A 10 14.63 -9.65 2.29
C GLU A 10 16.08 -9.96 2.66
N GLY A 11 16.28 -11.08 3.36
CA GLY A 11 17.61 -11.54 3.74
C GLY A 11 17.55 -12.87 4.47
N ASN A 12 17.55 -13.98 3.70
CA ASN A 12 17.70 -15.39 4.10
C ASN A 12 16.54 -16.07 4.85
N SER A 13 15.62 -16.64 4.07
CA SER A 13 14.37 -17.27 4.54
C SER A 13 14.44 -18.77 4.85
N GLU A 14 15.57 -19.45 4.70
CA GLU A 14 15.58 -20.92 4.82
C GLU A 14 16.13 -21.47 6.15
N ASP A 15 16.83 -20.67 6.98
CA ASP A 15 17.52 -21.20 8.17
C ASP A 15 17.35 -20.39 9.48
N THR A 16 16.31 -19.56 9.57
CA THR A 16 16.07 -18.69 10.75
C THR A 16 15.08 -19.27 11.75
N GLU A 17 14.27 -20.27 11.38
CA GLU A 17 13.29 -20.86 12.29
C GLU A 17 13.92 -21.46 13.56
N PRO A 18 14.96 -22.31 13.48
CA PRO A 18 15.56 -22.90 14.67
C PRO A 18 16.12 -21.80 15.59
N SER A 19 16.70 -20.76 15.01
CA SER A 19 17.23 -19.60 15.74
C SER A 19 16.12 -18.79 16.44
N LEU A 20 15.02 -18.52 15.75
CA LEU A 20 13.87 -17.81 16.32
C LEU A 20 13.20 -18.62 17.44
N ARG A 21 13.09 -19.94 17.27
CA ARG A 21 12.59 -20.84 18.31
C ARG A 21 13.52 -20.88 19.53
N ALA A 22 14.83 -20.99 19.32
CA ALA A 22 15.80 -20.93 20.41
C ALA A 22 15.72 -19.61 21.20
N VAL A 23 15.50 -18.47 20.51
CA VAL A 23 15.24 -17.19 21.19
C VAL A 23 13.96 -17.25 22.02
N LEU A 24 12.89 -17.85 21.51
CA LEU A 24 11.61 -17.96 22.23
C LEU A 24 11.64 -18.99 23.37
N ASP A 25 12.50 -20.00 23.29
CA ASP A 25 12.73 -20.96 24.39
C ASP A 25 13.43 -20.26 25.58
N LEU A 26 14.38 -19.37 25.28
CA LEU A 26 15.08 -18.57 26.31
C LEU A 26 14.26 -17.37 26.78
N LEU A 27 13.52 -16.74 25.87
CA LEU A 27 12.77 -15.51 26.08
C LEU A 27 11.35 -15.64 25.50
N PRO A 28 10.42 -16.30 26.21
CA PRO A 28 9.05 -16.52 25.71
C PRO A 28 8.29 -15.22 25.37
N GLY A 29 8.65 -14.10 26.00
CA GLY A 29 8.06 -12.78 25.73
C GLY A 29 8.71 -12.00 24.58
N HIS A 30 9.68 -12.57 23.85
CA HIS A 30 10.43 -11.82 22.83
C HIS A 30 9.56 -11.49 21.60
N VAL A 31 9.00 -10.28 21.60
CA VAL A 31 8.07 -9.76 20.57
C VAL A 31 8.60 -9.93 19.15
N GLU A 32 9.82 -9.47 18.88
CA GLU A 32 10.36 -9.47 17.52
C GLU A 32 10.57 -10.88 16.96
N ALA A 33 11.17 -11.79 17.74
CA ALA A 33 11.32 -13.19 17.36
C ALA A 33 9.97 -13.86 17.04
N ARG A 34 8.93 -13.56 17.83
CA ARG A 34 7.59 -14.09 17.63
C ARG A 34 6.92 -13.55 16.36
N VAL A 35 7.05 -12.24 16.09
CA VAL A 35 6.54 -11.61 14.85
C VAL A 35 7.27 -12.15 13.62
N ASN A 36 8.60 -12.27 13.66
CA ASN A 36 9.40 -12.77 12.54
C ASN A 36 9.11 -14.25 12.27
N LEU A 37 8.94 -15.06 13.32
CA LEU A 37 8.53 -16.47 13.18
C LEU A 37 7.15 -16.57 12.53
N ALA A 38 6.18 -15.75 12.97
CA ALA A 38 4.86 -15.73 12.37
C ALA A 38 4.88 -15.33 10.89
N GLN A 39 5.67 -14.32 10.52
CA GLN A 39 5.82 -13.89 9.13
C GLN A 39 6.41 -15.01 8.26
N MET A 40 7.45 -15.68 8.74
CA MET A 40 8.07 -16.79 8.03
C MET A 40 7.10 -17.98 7.87
N LEU A 41 6.38 -18.36 8.93
CA LEU A 41 5.36 -19.41 8.86
C LEU A 41 4.26 -19.06 7.84
N ARG A 42 3.79 -17.81 7.82
CA ARG A 42 2.82 -17.32 6.83
C ARG A 42 3.37 -17.46 5.41
N GLN A 43 4.62 -17.05 5.16
CA GLN A 43 5.26 -17.15 3.84
C GLN A 43 5.37 -18.60 3.35
N ARG A 44 5.52 -19.57 4.26
CA ARG A 44 5.50 -21.01 3.95
C ARG A 44 4.08 -21.59 3.81
N GLY A 45 3.04 -20.79 3.99
CA GLY A 45 1.65 -21.22 3.96
C GLY A 45 1.15 -21.85 5.27
N GLU A 46 1.99 -21.91 6.30
CA GLU A 46 1.70 -22.45 7.65
C GLU A 46 0.92 -21.43 8.50
N ARG A 47 -0.26 -21.04 8.00
CA ARG A 47 -1.07 -19.95 8.55
C ARG A 47 -1.51 -20.20 10.00
N ASP A 48 -1.86 -21.43 10.35
CA ASP A 48 -2.24 -21.78 11.73
C ASP A 48 -1.08 -21.57 12.70
N GLY A 49 0.13 -21.96 12.30
CA GLY A 49 1.36 -21.71 13.05
C GLY A 49 1.61 -20.21 13.23
N ALA A 50 1.49 -19.43 12.15
CA ALA A 50 1.62 -17.98 12.19
C ALA A 50 0.61 -17.34 13.16
N ARG A 51 -0.66 -17.70 13.04
CA ARG A 51 -1.74 -17.21 13.93
C ARG A 51 -1.48 -17.57 15.38
N ALA A 52 -1.02 -18.79 15.67
CA ALA A 52 -0.71 -19.21 17.03
C ALA A 52 0.36 -18.31 17.65
N GLN A 53 1.46 -18.03 16.94
CA GLN A 53 2.51 -17.15 17.42
C GLN A 53 1.99 -15.73 17.70
N LEU A 54 1.19 -15.16 16.80
CA LEU A 54 0.67 -13.81 16.98
C LEU A 54 -0.38 -13.72 18.10
N LYS A 55 -1.21 -14.75 18.26
CA LYS A 55 -2.18 -14.82 19.37
C LYS A 55 -1.48 -14.93 20.72
N THR A 56 -0.45 -15.75 20.86
CA THR A 56 0.36 -15.81 22.10
C THR A 56 0.87 -14.44 22.50
N LEU A 57 1.24 -13.59 21.53
CA LEU A 57 1.71 -12.24 21.80
C LEU A 57 0.59 -11.34 22.37
N LEU A 58 -0.60 -11.40 21.78
CA LEU A 58 -1.76 -10.61 22.20
C LEU A 58 -2.36 -11.10 23.52
N ASP A 59 -2.31 -12.41 23.78
CA ASP A 59 -2.75 -13.01 25.05
C ASP A 59 -1.85 -12.60 26.23
N GLY A 60 -0.58 -12.30 25.95
CA GLY A 60 0.37 -11.73 26.92
C GLY A 60 0.18 -10.23 27.17
N GLU A 61 -1.01 -9.68 26.86
CA GLU A 61 -1.38 -8.26 26.95
C GLU A 61 -0.45 -7.29 26.21
N THR A 62 0.35 -7.80 25.26
CA THR A 62 1.24 -6.95 24.47
C THR A 62 0.44 -6.30 23.36
N ASP A 63 0.25 -4.98 23.45
CA ASP A 63 -0.50 -4.21 22.45
C ASP A 63 0.36 -3.87 21.22
N GLU A 64 0.79 -4.90 20.48
CA GLU A 64 1.74 -4.78 19.37
C GLU A 64 1.02 -4.65 18.01
N PRO A 65 1.12 -3.50 17.32
CA PRO A 65 0.51 -3.29 16.01
C PRO A 65 0.88 -4.36 14.97
N ARG A 66 2.12 -4.85 15.01
CA ARG A 66 2.64 -5.86 14.07
C ARG A 66 1.94 -7.21 14.20
N ALA A 67 1.43 -7.55 15.39
CA ALA A 67 0.69 -8.78 15.58
C ALA A 67 -0.70 -8.71 14.96
N TYR A 68 -1.40 -7.57 15.10
CA TYR A 68 -2.65 -7.34 14.38
C TYR A 68 -2.45 -7.33 12.86
N LEU A 69 -1.37 -6.69 12.38
CA LEU A 69 -1.02 -6.69 10.96
C LEU A 69 -0.75 -8.11 10.42
N GLY A 70 0.04 -8.91 11.15
CA GLY A 70 0.33 -10.29 10.75
C GLY A 70 -0.93 -11.16 10.70
N LEU A 71 -1.84 -11.02 11.68
CA LEU A 71 -3.12 -11.72 11.67
C LEU A 71 -4.00 -11.27 10.50
N ALA A 72 -4.00 -9.98 10.19
CA ALA A 72 -4.73 -9.45 9.03
C ALA A 72 -4.21 -10.05 7.72
N PHE A 73 -2.89 -10.19 7.58
CA PHE A 73 -2.32 -10.84 6.39
C PHE A 73 -2.68 -12.32 6.31
N CYS A 74 -2.75 -13.04 7.42
CA CYS A 74 -3.27 -14.42 7.41
C CYS A 74 -4.74 -14.47 6.96
N ASP A 75 -5.58 -13.51 7.40
CA ASP A 75 -6.97 -13.40 6.95
C ASP A 75 -7.06 -13.08 5.46
N LEU A 76 -6.24 -12.14 4.95
CA LEU A 76 -6.17 -11.80 3.53
C LEU A 76 -5.76 -13.00 2.67
N ASP A 77 -4.76 -13.77 3.10
CA ASP A 77 -4.32 -14.98 2.39
C ASP A 77 -5.38 -16.08 2.33
N GLU A 78 -6.38 -16.03 3.21
CA GLU A 78 -7.53 -16.94 3.26
C GLU A 78 -8.78 -16.35 2.60
N GLY A 79 -8.70 -15.14 2.03
CA GLY A 79 -9.83 -14.43 1.43
C GLY A 79 -10.82 -13.84 2.45
N LYS A 80 -10.47 -13.86 3.74
CA LYS A 80 -11.26 -13.30 4.85
C LYS A 80 -11.06 -11.78 4.98
N MET A 81 -11.35 -11.08 3.89
CA MET A 81 -11.04 -9.66 3.76
C MET A 81 -11.80 -8.79 4.79
N GLN A 82 -13.00 -9.19 5.20
CA GLN A 82 -13.80 -8.45 6.17
C GLN A 82 -13.18 -8.50 7.58
N GLU A 83 -12.68 -9.67 7.98
CA GLU A 83 -11.97 -9.90 9.23
C GLU A 83 -10.61 -9.18 9.23
N ALA A 84 -9.90 -9.22 8.10
CA ALA A 84 -8.65 -8.50 7.92
C ALA A 84 -8.80 -7.00 8.16
N VAL A 85 -9.87 -6.35 7.69
CA VAL A 85 -10.12 -4.92 7.94
C VAL A 85 -10.18 -4.60 9.42
N VAL A 86 -10.84 -5.43 10.22
CA VAL A 86 -10.96 -5.20 11.68
C VAL A 86 -9.57 -5.23 12.33
N LEU A 87 -8.72 -6.17 11.92
CA LEU A 87 -7.35 -6.29 12.43
C LEU A 87 -6.46 -5.15 11.95
N LEU A 88 -6.55 -4.75 10.68
CA LEU A 88 -5.81 -3.59 10.14
C LEU A 88 -6.20 -2.30 10.84
N GLN A 89 -7.48 -2.09 11.14
CA GLN A 89 -7.96 -0.94 11.91
C GLN A 89 -7.39 -0.93 13.34
N ARG A 90 -7.32 -2.11 13.99
CA ARG A 90 -6.68 -2.24 15.31
C ARG A 90 -5.20 -1.90 15.24
N ALA A 91 -4.48 -2.41 14.24
CA ALA A 91 -3.07 -2.10 14.01
C ALA A 91 -2.86 -0.58 13.80
N ALA A 92 -3.64 0.03 12.91
CA ALA A 92 -3.54 1.45 12.57
C ALA A 92 -3.86 2.37 13.78
N GLY A 93 -4.80 1.96 14.64
CA GLY A 93 -5.11 2.70 15.87
C GLY A 93 -3.97 2.75 16.88
N ARG A 94 -3.03 1.80 16.82
CA ARG A 94 -1.92 1.64 17.78
C ARG A 94 -0.58 2.10 17.23
N ALA A 95 -0.37 1.96 15.94
CA ALA A 95 0.88 2.32 15.27
C ALA A 95 1.08 3.84 15.08
N GLY A 96 0.36 4.69 15.83
CA GLY A 96 0.51 6.13 15.77
C GLY A 96 0.46 6.66 14.34
N ARG A 97 1.51 7.32 13.87
CA ARG A 97 1.59 7.98 12.54
C ARG A 97 2.01 7.06 11.38
N ASP A 98 1.81 5.75 11.48
CA ASP A 98 2.12 4.85 10.37
C ASP A 98 1.14 5.06 9.19
N SER A 99 1.59 5.73 8.13
CA SER A 99 0.79 5.97 6.93
C SER A 99 0.56 4.70 6.12
N GLY A 100 1.42 3.69 6.28
CA GLY A 100 1.30 2.45 5.58
C GLY A 100 0.19 1.55 6.11
N LEU A 101 0.03 1.45 7.42
CA LEU A 101 -1.10 0.73 8.00
C LEU A 101 -2.44 1.37 7.62
N ARG A 102 -2.49 2.69 7.47
CA ARG A 102 -3.69 3.41 7.01
C ARG A 102 -3.98 3.14 5.54
N ALA A 103 -2.96 3.12 4.69
CA ALA A 103 -3.08 2.72 3.29
C ALA A 103 -3.61 1.29 3.16
N ALA A 104 -3.08 0.35 3.95
CA ALA A 104 -3.56 -1.03 3.97
C ALA A 104 -5.05 -1.13 4.35
N VAL A 105 -5.50 -0.42 5.39
CA VAL A 105 -6.93 -0.34 5.76
C VAL A 105 -7.77 0.15 4.57
N ALA A 106 -7.36 1.26 3.94
CA ALA A 106 -8.11 1.86 2.85
C ALA A 106 -8.18 0.95 1.62
N SER A 107 -7.06 0.36 1.21
CA SER A 107 -6.96 -0.57 0.10
C SER A 107 -7.83 -1.81 0.32
N THR A 108 -7.79 -2.41 1.51
CA THR A 108 -8.64 -3.57 1.81
C THR A 108 -10.13 -3.21 1.84
N LEU A 109 -10.51 -2.04 2.40
CA LEU A 109 -11.89 -1.55 2.36
C LEU A 109 -12.38 -1.32 0.93
N ILE A 110 -11.52 -0.80 0.06
CA ILE A 110 -11.77 -0.64 -1.37
C ILE A 110 -12.04 -1.99 -2.03
N GLN A 111 -11.19 -2.99 -1.80
CA GLN A 111 -11.28 -4.31 -2.44
C GLN A 111 -12.60 -5.04 -2.10
N ILE A 112 -13.14 -4.81 -0.90
CA ILE A 112 -14.43 -5.37 -0.47
C ILE A 112 -15.63 -4.48 -0.79
N GLY A 113 -15.45 -3.45 -1.63
CA GLY A 113 -16.52 -2.54 -2.07
C GLY A 113 -16.98 -1.52 -1.03
N ARG A 114 -16.32 -1.43 0.14
CA ARG A 114 -16.62 -0.45 1.21
C ARG A 114 -15.91 0.87 0.96
N VAL A 115 -16.07 1.41 -0.25
CA VAL A 115 -15.37 2.61 -0.76
C VAL A 115 -15.63 3.84 0.10
N ASP A 116 -16.87 4.04 0.57
CA ASP A 116 -17.22 5.19 1.41
C ASP A 116 -16.49 5.17 2.77
N GLU A 117 -16.23 3.98 3.31
CA GLU A 117 -15.47 3.84 4.55
C GLU A 117 -13.98 4.04 4.33
N ALA A 118 -13.43 3.52 3.22
CA ALA A 118 -12.06 3.80 2.80
C ALA A 118 -11.85 5.32 2.67
N ARG A 119 -12.76 6.02 1.98
CA ARG A 119 -12.71 7.48 1.80
C ARG A 119 -12.73 8.22 3.14
N LYS A 120 -13.64 7.87 4.06
CA LYS A 120 -13.70 8.49 5.40
C LYS A 120 -12.40 8.26 6.19
N ALA A 121 -11.84 7.06 6.13
CA ALA A 121 -10.58 6.73 6.80
C ALA A 121 -9.40 7.54 6.24
N LEU A 122 -9.29 7.62 4.92
CA LEU A 122 -8.27 8.39 4.21
C LEU A 122 -8.41 9.89 4.47
N GLU A 123 -9.62 10.45 4.44
CA GLU A 123 -9.85 11.86 4.77
C GLU A 123 -9.49 12.19 6.23
N GLY A 124 -9.77 11.28 7.17
CA GLY A 124 -9.33 11.40 8.56
C GLY A 124 -7.81 11.36 8.71
N ALA A 125 -7.15 10.49 7.94
CA ALA A 125 -5.70 10.42 7.88
C ALA A 125 -5.10 11.71 7.32
N ALA A 126 -5.64 12.24 6.22
CA ALA A 126 -5.16 13.47 5.58
C ALA A 126 -5.29 14.70 6.50
N ARG A 127 -6.34 14.78 7.32
CA ARG A 127 -6.47 15.84 8.35
C ARG A 127 -5.38 15.76 9.42
N SER A 128 -4.95 14.54 9.77
CA SER A 128 -3.91 14.32 10.78
C SER A 128 -2.51 14.47 10.20
N PHE A 129 -2.34 14.25 8.90
CA PHE A 129 -1.08 14.20 8.17
C PHE A 129 -1.17 14.93 6.83
N PRO A 130 -1.33 16.26 6.83
CA PRO A 130 -1.62 17.02 5.60
C PRO A 130 -0.48 17.02 4.57
N ASP A 131 0.75 16.70 4.99
CA ASP A 131 1.94 16.64 4.12
C ASP A 131 2.59 15.23 4.10
N ASP A 132 1.86 14.17 4.49
CA ASP A 132 2.37 12.81 4.25
C ASP A 132 2.10 12.42 2.79
N PRO A 133 3.14 12.22 1.96
CA PRO A 133 2.96 11.98 0.54
C PRO A 133 2.23 10.66 0.24
N MET A 134 2.30 9.66 1.14
CA MET A 134 1.58 8.40 0.97
C MET A 134 0.09 8.59 1.23
N ILE A 135 -0.28 9.31 2.30
CA ILE A 135 -1.69 9.61 2.58
C ILE A 135 -2.30 10.48 1.48
N LEU A 136 -1.59 11.51 1.02
CA LEU A 136 -2.03 12.33 -0.10
C LEU A 136 -2.23 11.50 -1.38
N ASN A 137 -1.32 10.57 -1.65
CA ASN A 137 -1.41 9.65 -2.78
C ASN A 137 -2.64 8.75 -2.68
N GLU A 138 -2.87 8.10 -1.54
CA GLU A 138 -4.00 7.19 -1.35
C GLU A 138 -5.34 7.91 -1.47
N VAL A 139 -5.46 9.13 -0.93
CA VAL A 139 -6.66 9.96 -1.13
C VAL A 139 -6.84 10.25 -2.61
N ALA A 140 -5.80 10.72 -3.31
CA ALA A 140 -5.87 11.03 -4.73
C ALA A 140 -6.28 9.80 -5.56
N TRP A 141 -5.65 8.65 -5.32
CA TRP A 141 -5.95 7.39 -5.98
C TRP A 141 -7.40 6.97 -5.78
N SER A 142 -7.91 7.03 -4.54
CA SER A 142 -9.31 6.71 -4.22
C SER A 142 -10.35 7.60 -4.91
N LEU A 143 -9.96 8.78 -5.38
CA LEU A 143 -10.84 9.73 -6.08
C LEU A 143 -10.86 9.52 -7.60
N VAL A 144 -9.80 8.91 -8.17
CA VAL A 144 -9.66 8.71 -9.62
C VAL A 144 -9.93 7.28 -10.06
N ASP A 145 -9.58 6.27 -9.24
CA ASP A 145 -9.81 4.86 -9.54
C ASP A 145 -9.97 4.00 -8.27
N PRO A 146 -11.11 4.11 -7.55
CA PRO A 146 -11.29 3.40 -6.30
C PRO A 146 -11.46 1.89 -6.43
N VAL A 147 -11.84 1.29 -7.57
CA VAL A 147 -12.08 -0.18 -7.68
C VAL A 147 -11.99 -0.71 -9.12
N GLY A 148 -11.20 -0.12 -10.03
CA GLY A 148 -11.30 -0.44 -11.47
C GLY A 148 -12.71 -0.14 -12.06
N SER A 149 -13.57 0.46 -11.24
CA SER A 149 -14.85 1.04 -11.62
C SER A 149 -14.47 2.29 -12.39
N LYS A 150 -14.65 2.23 -13.71
CA LYS A 150 -14.42 3.31 -14.69
C LYS A 150 -15.13 4.65 -14.40
N ALA A 151 -15.72 4.82 -13.22
CA ALA A 151 -16.20 6.09 -12.72
C ALA A 151 -15.03 6.82 -12.03
N ILE A 152 -14.33 7.65 -12.80
CA ILE A 152 -13.54 8.76 -12.25
C ILE A 152 -14.53 9.62 -11.45
N HIS A 153 -14.39 9.66 -10.13
CA HIS A 153 -15.39 10.31 -9.28
C HIS A 153 -15.06 11.80 -9.04
N ASP A 154 -13.78 12.18 -8.90
CA ASP A 154 -13.42 13.57 -8.58
C ASP A 154 -11.95 13.94 -8.93
N ALA A 155 -11.66 14.04 -10.23
CA ALA A 155 -10.32 14.41 -10.71
C ALA A 155 -9.87 15.80 -10.22
N ALA A 156 -10.82 16.73 -10.07
CA ALA A 156 -10.56 18.10 -9.60
C ALA A 156 -10.01 18.12 -8.16
N ARG A 157 -10.51 17.27 -7.26
CA ARG A 157 -9.94 17.11 -5.91
C ARG A 157 -8.68 16.27 -5.89
N ALA A 158 -8.56 15.27 -6.75
CA ALA A 158 -7.41 14.36 -6.76
C ALA A 158 -6.12 15.05 -7.21
N LEU A 159 -6.20 15.88 -8.26
CA LEU A 159 -5.05 16.50 -8.89
C LEU A 159 -4.16 17.31 -7.93
N PRO A 160 -4.67 18.26 -7.11
CA PRO A 160 -3.82 19.02 -6.20
C PRO A 160 -3.14 18.14 -5.14
N LEU A 161 -3.81 17.06 -4.68
CA LEU A 161 -3.24 16.12 -3.72
C LEU A 161 -2.09 15.31 -4.35
N ALA A 162 -2.29 14.79 -5.57
CA ALA A 162 -1.27 14.06 -6.31
C ALA A 162 -0.06 14.96 -6.64
N ARG A 163 -0.31 16.20 -7.08
CA ARG A 163 0.76 17.19 -7.33
C ARG A 163 1.59 17.45 -6.06
N ARG A 164 0.93 17.64 -4.91
CA ARG A 164 1.61 17.85 -3.63
C ARG A 164 2.44 16.63 -3.20
N ALA A 165 1.90 15.42 -3.36
CA ALA A 165 2.63 14.19 -3.06
C ALA A 165 3.88 14.03 -3.94
N VAL A 166 3.78 14.32 -5.23
CA VAL A 166 4.90 14.31 -6.19
C VAL A 166 5.96 15.38 -5.86
N GLU A 167 5.53 16.57 -5.44
CA GLU A 167 6.43 17.64 -4.99
C GLU A 167 7.26 17.20 -3.77
N ILE A 168 6.59 16.65 -2.74
CA ILE A 168 7.24 16.21 -1.50
C ILE A 168 8.23 15.07 -1.77
N THR A 169 7.85 14.10 -2.60
CA THR A 169 8.74 12.99 -3.00
C THR A 169 9.80 13.38 -4.02
N ARG A 170 9.78 14.63 -4.50
CA ARG A 170 10.67 15.15 -5.55
C ARG A 170 10.67 14.27 -6.80
N ARG A 171 9.50 13.75 -7.20
CA ARG A 171 9.30 12.88 -8.37
C ARG A 171 10.13 11.58 -8.33
N LYS A 172 10.51 11.09 -7.15
CA LYS A 172 11.32 9.86 -7.01
C LYS A 172 10.49 8.60 -6.86
N ASP A 173 9.25 8.74 -6.39
CA ASP A 173 8.35 7.61 -6.16
C ASP A 173 7.47 7.39 -7.39
N LEU A 174 7.68 6.26 -8.08
CA LEU A 174 6.99 5.96 -9.35
C LEU A 174 5.49 5.68 -9.16
N ALA A 175 5.10 5.09 -8.02
CA ALA A 175 3.68 4.85 -7.73
C ALA A 175 2.92 6.17 -7.53
N ILE A 176 3.57 7.14 -6.89
CA ILE A 176 3.01 8.48 -6.69
C ILE A 176 3.00 9.27 -8.00
N LEU A 177 4.01 9.11 -8.86
CA LEU A 177 4.00 9.71 -10.20
C LEU A 177 2.88 9.17 -11.08
N ASP A 178 2.60 7.88 -11.01
CA ASP A 178 1.50 7.25 -11.77
C ASP A 178 0.13 7.76 -11.32
N THR A 179 -0.09 7.87 -10.01
CA THR A 179 -1.31 8.49 -9.48
C THR A 179 -1.50 9.92 -10.01
N LEU A 180 -0.42 10.71 -10.12
CA LEU A 180 -0.48 12.03 -10.77
C LEU A 180 -0.83 11.92 -12.26
N ALA A 181 -0.24 10.97 -13.00
CA ALA A 181 -0.54 10.78 -14.42
C ALA A 181 -2.02 10.42 -14.64
N VAL A 182 -2.58 9.53 -13.82
CA VAL A 182 -4.01 9.18 -13.84
C VAL A 182 -4.87 10.40 -13.49
N ALA A 183 -4.53 11.16 -12.45
CA ALA A 183 -5.28 12.35 -12.06
C ALA A 183 -5.25 13.45 -13.15
N LEU A 184 -4.11 13.68 -13.80
CA LEU A 184 -3.98 14.61 -14.92
C LEU A 184 -4.86 14.19 -16.11
N PHE A 185 -4.78 12.91 -16.49
CA PHE A 185 -5.59 12.37 -17.58
C PHE A 185 -7.09 12.50 -17.27
N ALA A 186 -7.49 12.13 -16.05
CA ALA A 186 -8.86 12.21 -15.57
C ALA A 186 -9.40 13.65 -15.49
N HIS A 187 -8.52 14.63 -15.23
CA HIS A 187 -8.85 16.05 -15.21
C HIS A 187 -8.89 16.69 -16.61
N GLY A 188 -8.34 16.00 -17.63
CA GLY A 188 -8.25 16.50 -19.01
C GLY A 188 -6.98 17.29 -19.32
N GLU A 189 -5.98 17.29 -18.42
CA GLU A 189 -4.66 17.89 -18.68
C GLU A 189 -3.76 16.92 -19.46
N LEU A 190 -4.17 16.64 -20.70
CA LEU A 190 -3.65 15.54 -21.51
C LEU A 190 -2.16 15.69 -21.86
N GLU A 191 -1.68 16.89 -22.18
CA GLU A 191 -0.27 17.14 -22.51
C GLU A 191 0.65 16.80 -21.33
N GLU A 192 0.28 17.27 -20.13
CA GLU A 192 1.07 17.01 -18.93
C GLU A 192 0.91 15.53 -18.51
N ALA A 193 -0.26 14.91 -18.69
CA ALA A 193 -0.45 13.48 -18.46
C ALA A 193 0.50 12.63 -19.32
N VAL A 194 0.59 12.92 -20.63
CA VAL A 194 1.52 12.24 -21.56
C VAL A 194 2.97 12.44 -21.13
N LYS A 195 3.34 13.66 -20.72
CA LYS A 195 4.70 13.98 -20.27
C LYS A 195 5.08 13.21 -19.01
N VAL A 196 4.22 13.20 -17.99
CA VAL A 196 4.45 12.45 -16.75
C VAL A 196 4.51 10.95 -17.04
N GLN A 197 3.62 10.41 -17.86
CA GLN A 197 3.62 8.99 -18.21
C GLN A 197 4.87 8.59 -19.01
N THR A 198 5.36 9.47 -19.89
CA THR A 198 6.62 9.26 -20.61
C THR A 198 7.82 9.19 -19.65
N GLU A 199 7.84 10.05 -18.62
CA GLU A 199 8.87 10.00 -17.58
C GLU A 199 8.86 8.66 -16.82
N ILE A 200 7.68 8.16 -16.45
CA ILE A 200 7.52 6.86 -15.77
C ILE A 200 8.08 5.73 -16.64
N VAL A 201 7.69 5.66 -17.91
CA VAL A 201 8.17 4.63 -18.85
C VAL A 201 9.69 4.69 -19.03
N SER A 202 10.28 5.89 -19.13
CA SER A 202 11.75 6.04 -19.22
C SER A 202 12.45 5.48 -17.98
N LYS A 203 11.98 5.89 -16.78
CA LYS A 203 12.57 5.45 -15.52
C LYS A 203 12.46 3.94 -15.29
N LEU A 204 11.34 3.33 -15.69
CA LEU A 204 11.16 1.87 -15.61
C LEU A 204 12.10 1.12 -16.56
N LYS A 205 12.36 1.66 -17.76
CA LYS A 205 13.32 1.07 -18.71
C LYS A 205 14.77 1.17 -18.22
N GLU A 206 15.11 2.28 -17.57
CA GLU A 206 16.45 2.53 -17.02
C GLU A 206 16.72 1.73 -15.74
N GLY A 207 15.71 1.49 -14.91
CA GLY A 207 15.85 0.91 -13.56
C GLY A 207 15.93 -0.62 -13.48
N GLY A 208 15.58 -1.35 -14.54
CA GLY A 208 15.35 -2.81 -14.46
C GLY A 208 14.15 -3.16 -13.55
N HIS A 209 13.65 -4.40 -13.63
CA HIS A 209 12.43 -4.88 -12.98
C HIS A 209 12.19 -4.29 -11.57
N SER A 210 11.28 -3.34 -11.46
CA SER A 210 10.88 -2.75 -10.18
C SER A 210 9.93 -3.71 -9.46
N SER A 211 10.40 -4.33 -8.37
CA SER A 211 9.55 -5.05 -7.43
C SER A 211 8.63 -4.04 -6.70
N GLY A 212 7.33 -4.08 -7.00
CA GLY A 212 6.30 -3.33 -6.26
C GLY A 212 5.79 -2.03 -6.90
N GLY A 213 6.11 -1.75 -8.17
CA GLY A 213 5.56 -0.62 -8.94
C GLY A 213 4.66 -1.04 -10.10
N ILE A 214 4.12 -0.08 -10.86
CA ILE A 214 3.32 -0.34 -12.08
C ILE A 214 4.17 -1.16 -13.07
N PRO A 215 3.67 -2.30 -13.58
CA PRO A 215 4.35 -3.06 -14.61
C PRO A 215 4.67 -2.19 -15.84
N LEU A 216 5.86 -2.34 -16.41
CA LEU A 216 6.27 -1.57 -17.60
C LEU A 216 5.22 -1.68 -18.74
N SER A 217 4.66 -2.87 -18.95
CA SER A 217 3.61 -3.10 -19.95
C SER A 217 2.34 -2.28 -19.68
N GLU A 218 1.93 -2.14 -18.42
CA GLU A 218 0.77 -1.32 -18.06
C GLU A 218 1.08 0.17 -18.23
N ALA A 219 2.28 0.60 -17.84
CA ALA A 219 2.72 1.98 -18.01
C ALA A 219 2.79 2.39 -19.50
N GLU A 220 3.25 1.49 -20.37
CA GLU A 220 3.28 1.70 -21.83
C GLU A 220 1.86 1.73 -22.43
N ALA A 221 0.97 0.84 -22.01
CA ALA A 221 -0.42 0.85 -22.45
C ALA A 221 -1.14 2.14 -22.06
N ALA A 222 -0.92 2.63 -20.83
CA ALA A 222 -1.44 3.92 -20.38
C ALA A 222 -0.89 5.09 -21.23
N LEU A 223 0.39 5.07 -21.58
CA LEU A 223 1.01 6.11 -22.42
C LEU A 223 0.39 6.16 -23.82
N VAL A 224 0.14 5.01 -24.44
CA VAL A 224 -0.55 4.94 -25.73
C VAL A 224 -1.94 5.57 -25.63
N ARG A 225 -2.73 5.16 -24.62
CA ARG A 225 -4.07 5.71 -24.36
C ARG A 225 -4.06 7.22 -24.19
N TYR A 226 -3.07 7.77 -23.47
CA TYR A 226 -2.98 9.21 -23.21
C TYR A 226 -2.65 10.00 -24.48
N ARG A 227 -1.79 9.46 -25.34
CA ARG A 227 -1.46 10.06 -26.63
C ARG A 227 -2.64 10.06 -27.59
N GLU A 228 -3.37 8.93 -27.67
CA GLU A 228 -4.57 8.84 -28.51
C GLU A 228 -5.65 9.85 -28.08
N ALA A 229 -5.83 10.04 -26.77
CA ALA A 229 -6.76 11.04 -26.24
C ALA A 229 -6.33 12.47 -26.60
N LEU A 230 -5.03 12.78 -26.49
CA LEU A 230 -4.47 14.08 -26.83
C LEU A 230 -4.65 14.40 -28.33
N ASP A 231 -4.33 13.44 -29.20
CA ASP A 231 -4.49 13.57 -30.65
C ASP A 231 -5.97 13.68 -31.09
N GLY A 232 -6.89 13.12 -30.30
CA GLY A 232 -8.33 13.22 -30.50
C GLY A 232 -8.91 14.58 -30.09
N ALA A 233 -8.35 15.23 -29.06
CA ALA A 233 -8.82 16.52 -28.55
C ALA A 233 -8.46 17.72 -29.45
N GLY A 234 -7.48 17.56 -30.35
CA GLY A 234 -7.04 18.59 -31.30
C GLY A 234 -7.78 18.64 -32.64
N ARG A 235 -8.80 17.78 -32.84
CA ARG A 235 -9.64 17.73 -34.05
C ARG A 235 -11.00 18.38 -33.81
#